data_AF-A0A1E3QRZ3-F1
#
_entry.id   AF-A0A1E3QRZ3-F1
#
_cell.length_a   1.000
_cell.length_b   1.000
_cell.length_c   1.000
_cell.angle_alpha   90.00
_cell.angle_beta   90.00
_cell.angle_gamma   90.00
#
_symmetry.space_group_name_H-M   'P 1'
#
loop_
_entity.id
_entity.type
_entity.pdbx_description
1 polymer ?
#
loop_
_entity_poly.entity_id
_entity_poly.type
_entity_poly.pdbx_seq_one_letter_code
_entity_poly.pdbx_strand_id
1 'polypeptide(L)'
;TNRISLVEIVPELSCVVIATQTGLVSIFRLTDFRGIKGMRPEHLFPNTEKLCKRENGYRSIVGLTVKKINHLRFVLYVTYTDYFVLAYEL
;
A
#
# COMPACT_ATOMS: atom_id res chain seq x y z
N THR A 1 -7.70 -17.00 5.91
CA THR A 1 -8.46 -16.03 5.09
C THR A 1 -7.63 -14.77 4.97
N ASN A 2 -7.31 -14.28 3.76
CA ASN A 2 -6.58 -13.02 3.60
C ASN A 2 -7.57 -11.86 3.61
N ARG A 3 -7.48 -10.97 4.61
CA ARG A 3 -8.37 -9.81 4.77
C ARG A 3 -7.58 -8.54 4.51
N ILE A 4 -8.25 -7.52 3.95
CA ILE A 4 -7.73 -6.15 4.00
C ILE A 4 -7.61 -5.80 5.48
N SER A 5 -6.39 -5.46 5.91
CA SER A 5 -6.06 -5.22 7.31
C SER A 5 -5.73 -3.76 7.58
N LEU A 6 -5.27 -3.02 6.57
CA LEU A 6 -4.87 -1.61 6.71
C LEU A 6 -5.31 -0.81 5.49
N VAL A 7 -5.68 0.44 5.74
CA VAL A 7 -6.11 1.41 4.73
C VAL A 7 -5.48 2.75 5.06
N GLU A 8 -4.82 3.38 4.10
CA GLU A 8 -4.27 4.73 4.21
C GLU A 8 -4.85 5.60 3.08
N ILE A 9 -5.46 6.71 3.44
CA ILE A 9 -6.01 7.68 2.48
C ILE A 9 -4.98 8.80 2.30
N VAL A 10 -4.66 9.12 1.05
CA VAL A 10 -3.74 10.20 0.67
C VAL A 10 -4.53 11.24 -0.14
N PRO A 11 -5.16 12.23 0.52
CA PRO A 11 -6.05 13.19 -0.13
C PRO A 11 -5.36 13.99 -1.24
N GLU A 12 -4.11 14.39 -1.05
CA GLU A 12 -3.35 15.19 -2.04
C GLU A 12 -3.12 14.45 -3.36
N LEU A 13 -3.14 13.12 -3.33
CA LEU A 13 -3.02 12.29 -4.52
C LEU A 13 -4.37 11.75 -5.02
N SER A 14 -5.47 12.10 -4.34
CA SER A 14 -6.79 11.47 -4.56
C SER A 14 -6.70 9.95 -4.55
N CYS A 15 -5.94 9.39 -3.60
CA CYS A 15 -5.53 7.99 -3.62
C CYS A 15 -5.83 7.30 -2.30
N VAL A 16 -6.11 5.99 -2.36
CA VAL A 16 -6.15 5.10 -1.20
C VAL A 16 -5.18 3.95 -1.41
N VAL A 17 -4.39 3.68 -0.39
CA VAL A 17 -3.51 2.51 -0.32
C VAL A 17 -4.19 1.51 0.60
N ILE A 18 -4.34 0.28 0.12
CA ILE A 18 -4.86 -0.83 0.92
C ILE A 18 -3.80 -1.90 1.05
N ALA A 19 -3.71 -2.50 2.23
CA ALA A 19 -2.84 -3.64 2.48
C ALA A 19 -3.62 -4.80 3.10
N THR A 20 -3.28 -6.01 2.68
CA THR A 20 -3.83 -7.23 3.25
C THR A 20 -2.85 -7.87 4.22
N GLN A 21 -3.37 -8.69 5.14
CA GLN A 21 -2.54 -9.37 6.13
C GLN A 21 -1.46 -10.25 5.49
N THR A 22 -1.77 -10.96 4.40
CA THR A 22 -0.80 -11.82 3.69
C THR A 22 0.14 -11.05 2.76
N GLY A 23 0.14 -9.72 2.82
CA GLY A 23 1.19 -8.92 2.20
C GLY A 23 0.84 -8.22 0.90
N LEU A 24 -0.37 -8.35 0.37
CA LEU A 24 -0.75 -7.64 -0.85
C LEU A 24 -0.93 -6.15 -0.53
N VAL A 25 -0.23 -5.27 -1.24
CA VAL A 25 -0.42 -3.82 -1.16
C VAL A 25 -0.86 -3.31 -2.52
N SER A 26 -1.97 -2.59 -2.54
CA SER A 26 -2.58 -2.06 -3.75
C SER A 26 -2.91 -0.59 -3.59
N ILE A 27 -2.68 0.16 -4.67
CA ILE A 27 -2.90 1.60 -4.75
C ILE A 27 -4.07 1.84 -5.71
N PHE A 28 -5.10 2.53 -5.23
CA PHE A 28 -6.25 2.92 -6.03
C PHE A 28 -6.39 4.43 -6.06
N ARG A 29 -6.58 5.00 -7.25
CA ARG A 29 -6.87 6.42 -7.43
C ARG A 29 -8.36 6.65 -7.63
N LEU A 30 -8.89 7.64 -6.93
CA LEU A 30 -10.22 8.16 -7.17
C LEU A 30 -10.22 8.88 -8.52
N THR A 31 -11.10 8.45 -9.41
CA THR A 31 -11.30 9.00 -10.74
C THR A 31 -12.74 9.48 -10.88
N ASP A 32 -12.94 10.49 -11.73
CA ASP A 32 -14.26 10.97 -12.12
C ASP A 32 -14.39 10.83 -13.63
N PHE A 33 -15.47 10.20 -14.09
CA PHE A 33 -15.84 10.18 -15.48
C PHE A 33 -17.33 10.52 -15.63
N ARG A 34 -17.61 11.69 -16.22
CA ARG A 34 -18.99 12.20 -16.42
C ARG A 34 -19.79 12.27 -15.12
N GLY A 35 -19.16 12.66 -14.01
CA GLY A 35 -19.79 12.75 -12.69
C GLY A 35 -19.92 11.42 -11.96
N ILE A 36 -19.46 10.32 -12.56
CA ILE A 36 -19.39 9.01 -11.92
C ILE A 36 -18.01 8.85 -11.30
N LYS A 37 -17.97 8.75 -9.97
CA LYS A 37 -16.75 8.51 -9.21
C LYS A 37 -16.46 7.03 -9.10
N GLY A 38 -15.21 6.64 -9.36
CA GLY A 38 -14.77 5.26 -9.29
C GLY A 38 -13.31 5.14 -8.84
N MET A 39 -12.97 3.99 -8.27
CA MET A 39 -11.61 3.69 -7.84
C MET A 39 -10.91 2.90 -8.94
N ARG A 40 -9.87 3.48 -9.53
CA ARG A 40 -9.04 2.81 -10.54
C ARG A 40 -7.81 2.20 -9.86
N PRO A 41 -7.55 0.89 -10.02
CA PRO A 41 -6.28 0.30 -9.60
C PRO A 41 -5.15 0.91 -10.43
N GLU A 42 -4.12 1.45 -9.79
CA GLU A 42 -2.95 2.01 -10.49
C GLU A 42 -1.74 1.11 -10.40
N HIS A 43 -1.42 0.68 -9.17
CA HIS A 43 -0.21 -0.06 -8.90
C HIS A 43 -0.50 -1.19 -7.94
N LEU A 44 -0.03 -2.38 -8.31
CA LEU A 44 0.14 -3.50 -7.40
C LEU A 44 1.60 -3.51 -6.98
N PHE A 45 1.88 -3.55 -5.68
CA PHE A 45 3.26 -3.67 -5.23
C PHE A 45 3.88 -4.96 -5.77
N PRO A 46 4.98 -4.88 -6.54
CA PRO A 46 5.58 -6.05 -7.14
C PRO A 46 6.19 -6.97 -6.09
N ASN A 47 6.10 -8.28 -6.33
CA ASN A 47 6.76 -9.33 -5.55
C ASN A 47 6.42 -9.36 -4.04
N THR A 48 5.18 -9.04 -3.69
CA THR A 48 4.67 -9.15 -2.31
C THR A 48 4.85 -10.55 -1.71
N GLU A 49 4.70 -11.63 -2.48
CA GLU A 49 5.01 -12.99 -1.99
C GLU A 49 6.48 -13.19 -1.64
N LYS A 50 7.41 -12.76 -2.52
CA LYS A 50 8.85 -12.88 -2.25
C LYS A 50 9.26 -12.01 -1.07
N LEU A 51 8.65 -10.83 -0.94
CA LEU A 51 8.87 -9.97 0.20
C LEU A 51 8.28 -10.58 1.47
N CYS A 52 7.17 -11.30 1.43
CA CYS A 52 6.59 -11.88 2.65
C CYS A 52 7.24 -13.19 3.07
N LYS A 53 7.90 -13.91 2.16
CA LYS A 53 8.51 -15.21 2.42
C LYS A 53 9.93 -15.06 2.99
N ARG A 54 10.18 -15.70 4.13
CA ARG A 54 11.50 -15.90 4.75
C ARG A 54 11.84 -17.39 4.79
N GLU A 55 13.10 -17.69 5.10
CA GLU A 55 13.58 -19.06 5.36
C GLU A 55 12.77 -19.77 6.46
N ASN A 56 12.32 -19.02 7.50
CA ASN A 56 11.62 -19.57 8.67
C ASN A 56 10.12 -19.21 8.74
N GLY A 57 9.48 -18.82 7.63
CA GLY A 57 8.03 -18.58 7.59
C GLY A 57 7.62 -17.32 6.80
N TYR A 58 6.46 -16.76 7.14
CA TYR A 58 5.91 -15.57 6.50
C TYR A 58 5.92 -14.37 7.46
N ARG A 59 6.33 -13.20 6.97
CA ARG A 59 6.11 -11.94 7.68
C ARG A 59 4.78 -11.33 7.24
N SER A 60 4.05 -10.78 8.20
CA SER A 60 2.77 -10.09 7.96
C SER A 60 2.99 -8.58 7.99
N ILE A 61 2.18 -7.84 7.23
CA ILE A 61 2.18 -6.38 7.33
C ILE A 61 1.46 -5.99 8.62
N VAL A 62 2.11 -5.13 9.43
CA VAL A 62 1.58 -4.62 10.70
C VAL A 62 1.37 -3.11 10.69
N GLY A 63 1.96 -2.41 9.73
CA GLY A 63 1.84 -0.95 9.63
C GLY A 63 1.95 -0.45 8.20
N LEU A 64 1.23 0.64 7.94
CA LEU A 64 1.18 1.35 6.68
C LEU A 64 1.18 2.84 7.02
N THR A 65 2.03 3.64 6.38
CA THR A 65 1.98 5.11 6.52
C THR A 65 2.52 5.77 5.28
N VAL A 66 1.93 6.90 4.90
CA VAL A 66 2.44 7.73 3.80
C VAL A 66 3.04 9.01 4.36
N LYS A 67 4.28 9.31 3.94
CA LYS A 67 4.96 10.56 4.26
C LYS A 67 5.10 11.42 3.01
N LYS A 68 4.63 12.66 3.10
CA LYS A 68 4.93 13.69 2.11
C LYS A 68 6.37 14.17 2.28
N ILE A 69 7.19 14.02 1.24
CA ILE A 69 8.58 14.50 1.23
C ILE A 69 8.63 15.94 0.71
N ASN A 70 7.89 16.22 -0.36
CA ASN A 70 7.71 17.57 -0.89
C ASN A 70 6.37 17.70 -1.63
N HIS A 71 6.19 18.74 -2.43
CA HIS A 71 4.96 19.03 -3.16
C HIS A 71 4.60 18.02 -4.26
N LEU A 72 5.57 17.22 -4.73
CA LEU A 72 5.38 16.23 -5.81
C LEU A 72 5.75 14.79 -5.40
N ARG A 73 6.35 14.58 -4.22
CA ARG A 73 6.91 13.30 -3.82
C ARG A 73 6.33 12.83 -2.50
N PHE A 74 5.78 11.62 -2.53
CA PHE A 74 5.24 10.92 -1.38
C PHE A 74 5.94 9.57 -1.26
N VAL A 75 6.20 9.12 -0.03
CA VAL A 75 6.80 7.82 0.23
C VAL A 75 5.84 7.01 1.08
N LEU A 76 5.44 5.86 0.56
CA LEU A 76 4.74 4.83 1.31
C LEU A 76 5.75 4.00 2.10
N TYR A 77 5.51 3.83 3.40
CA TYR A 77 6.21 2.90 4.25
C TYR A 77 5.31 1.73 4.63
N VAL A 78 5.81 0.51 4.41
CA VAL A 78 5.15 -0.74 4.79
C VAL A 78 6.00 -1.41 5.86
N THR A 79 5.44 -1.57 7.06
CA THR A 79 6.12 -2.17 8.21
C THR A 79 5.65 -3.61 8.41
N TYR A 80 6.59 -4.52 8.59
CA TYR A 80 6.34 -5.94 8.81
C TYR A 80 6.57 -6.35 10.27
N THR A 81 6.03 -7.51 10.65
CA THR A 81 6.17 -8.11 12.00
C THR A 81 7.61 -8.28 12.48
N ASP A 82 8.57 -8.38 11.56
CA ASP A 82 10.00 -8.55 11.83
C ASP A 82 10.76 -7.21 11.88
N TYR A 83 10.05 -6.09 11.99
CA TYR A 83 10.58 -4.72 11.96
C TYR A 83 11.21 -4.32 10.62
N PHE A 84 11.12 -5.15 9.58
CA PHE A 84 11.52 -4.71 8.25
C PHE A 84 10.56 -3.63 7.75
N VAL A 85 11.13 -2.58 7.18
CA VAL A 85 10.38 -1.47 6.59
C VAL A 85 10.72 -1.37 5.12
N LEU A 86 9.71 -1.50 4.27
CA LEU A 86 9.82 -1.23 2.85
C LEU A 86 9.40 0.22 2.58
N ALA A 87 10.17 0.95 1.80
CA ALA A 87 9.83 2.29 1.34
C ALA A 87 9.62 2.29 -0.18
N TYR A 88 8.62 3.03 -0.66
CA TYR A 88 8.28 3.14 -2.07
C TYR A 88 7.74 4.52 -2.40
N GLU A 89 8.17 5.08 -3.52
CA GLU A 89 7.76 6.40 -3.97
C GLU A 89 6.43 6.30 -4.75
N LEU A 90 5.44 7.10 -4.33
CA LEU A 90 4.10 7.21 -4.93
C LEU A 90 4.01 8.34 -5.94
#